data_AF-A0A423D4X2-F1
#
_entry.id   AF-A0A423D4X2-F1
#
_cell.length_a   1.000
_cell.length_b   1.000
_cell.length_c   1.000
_cell.angle_alpha   90.00
_cell.angle_beta   90.00
_cell.angle_gamma   90.00
#
_symmetry.space_group_name_H-M   'P 1'
#
loop_
_entity.id
_entity.type
_entity.pdbx_description
1 polymer ?
#
loop_
_entity_poly.entity_id
_entity_poly.type
_entity_poly.pdbx_seq_one_letter_code
_entity_poly.pdbx_strand_id
1 'polypeptide(L)'
;MNVLETMRMVLEEQLEEHKRKPTNFYRYSESLRGAAEYAKAVAVKHSDNSLVAVADHVLGWVEDRQDALEDESRLESERIWQRDEARYNVRKAAARAVKEFVGMEVVDPRWEAVVNEYRRAFPSFQIRSSVADRLHPKRHSASIRTHLCRFIEAQKLGREPTFSEVRALHPQALVAHQEETLKYLLRALPGFDFERAFSQADQAHQPN
;
A
#
# COMPACT_ATOMS: atom_id res chain seq x y z
N MET A 1 -38.49 -28.78 38.76
CA MET A 1 -37.33 -28.13 38.13
C MET A 1 -36.94 -26.95 39.00
N ASN A 2 -35.75 -26.99 39.59
CA ASN A 2 -35.25 -25.93 40.47
C ASN A 2 -34.64 -24.79 39.63
N VAL A 3 -34.70 -23.55 40.11
CA VAL A 3 -34.09 -22.38 39.44
C VAL A 3 -32.59 -22.59 39.19
N LEU A 4 -31.86 -23.23 40.12
CA LEU A 4 -30.44 -23.55 39.97
C LEU A 4 -30.18 -24.58 38.84
N GLU A 5 -31.07 -25.56 38.68
CA GLU A 5 -31.03 -26.52 37.56
C GLU A 5 -31.28 -25.82 36.22
N THR A 6 -32.24 -24.90 36.17
CA THR A 6 -32.51 -24.11 34.97
C THR A 6 -31.31 -23.24 34.60
N MET A 7 -30.65 -22.59 35.57
CA MET A 7 -29.43 -21.82 35.32
C MET A 7 -28.31 -22.70 34.75
N ARG A 8 -28.14 -23.92 35.28
CA ARG A 8 -27.16 -24.89 34.78
C ARG A 8 -27.43 -25.24 33.32
N MET A 9 -28.66 -25.64 33.00
CA MET A 9 -29.06 -26.03 31.64
C MET A 9 -28.86 -24.90 30.63
N VAL A 10 -29.23 -23.67 31.00
CA VAL A 10 -29.08 -22.50 30.11
C VAL A 10 -27.61 -22.22 29.83
N LEU A 11 -26.73 -22.31 30.84
CA LEU A 11 -25.29 -22.11 30.67
C LEU A 11 -24.67 -23.16 29.74
N GLU A 12 -25.03 -24.43 29.92
CA GLU A 12 -24.57 -25.53 29.07
C GLU A 12 -25.05 -25.36 27.62
N GLU A 13 -26.33 -24.99 27.44
CA GLU A 13 -26.92 -24.76 26.13
C GLU A 13 -26.23 -23.59 25.40
N GLN A 14 -25.99 -22.48 26.10
CA GLN A 14 -25.27 -21.34 25.52
C GLN A 14 -23.83 -21.70 25.18
N LEU A 15 -23.11 -22.41 26.05
CA LEU A 15 -21.76 -22.87 25.76
C LEU A 15 -21.72 -23.76 24.51
N GLU A 16 -22.64 -24.71 24.38
CA GLU A 16 -22.70 -25.58 23.21
C GLU A 16 -23.10 -24.85 21.93
N GLU A 17 -23.98 -23.84 22.01
CA GLU A 17 -24.24 -22.98 20.86
C GLU A 17 -22.97 -22.23 20.43
N HIS A 18 -22.19 -21.71 21.37
CA HIS A 18 -20.94 -21.01 21.08
C HIS A 18 -19.86 -21.93 20.50
N LYS A 19 -19.75 -23.17 20.99
CA LYS A 19 -18.87 -24.18 20.40
C LYS A 19 -19.26 -24.53 18.96
N ARG A 20 -20.56 -24.61 18.67
CA ARG A 20 -21.08 -24.89 17.31
C ARG A 20 -20.94 -23.70 16.36
N LYS A 21 -20.97 -22.47 16.88
CA LYS A 21 -20.89 -21.23 16.10
C LYS A 21 -19.76 -20.32 16.62
N PRO A 22 -18.49 -20.74 16.48
CA PRO A 22 -17.35 -20.02 17.05
C PRO A 22 -17.14 -18.63 16.42
N THR A 23 -17.71 -18.35 15.24
CA THR A 23 -17.68 -17.04 14.58
C THR A 23 -18.41 -15.95 15.36
N ASN A 24 -19.34 -16.30 16.24
CA ASN A 24 -20.09 -15.34 17.05
C ASN A 24 -19.44 -15.06 18.42
N PHE A 25 -18.28 -15.66 18.72
CA PHE A 25 -17.65 -15.59 20.03
C PHE A 25 -17.47 -14.14 20.52
N TYR A 26 -16.87 -13.26 19.71
CA TYR A 26 -16.64 -11.86 20.09
C TYR A 26 -17.89 -11.07 20.45
N ARG A 27 -19.05 -11.42 19.87
CA ARG A 27 -20.30 -10.70 20.10
C ARG A 27 -20.93 -11.04 21.45
N TYR A 28 -20.63 -12.22 21.99
CA TYR A 28 -21.36 -12.79 23.11
C TYR A 28 -20.45 -13.31 24.24
N SER A 29 -19.14 -13.28 24.07
CA SER A 29 -18.15 -13.76 25.05
C SER A 29 -18.30 -13.05 26.40
N GLU A 30 -18.47 -11.72 26.40
CA GLU A 30 -18.72 -10.95 27.62
C GLU A 30 -20.03 -11.36 28.31
N SER A 31 -21.08 -11.63 27.53
CA SER A 31 -22.38 -12.06 28.06
C SER A 31 -22.30 -13.45 28.67
N LEU A 32 -21.62 -14.39 28.00
CA LEU A 32 -21.44 -15.76 28.48
C LEU A 32 -20.57 -15.79 29.74
N ARG A 33 -19.47 -15.02 29.74
CA ARG A 33 -18.60 -14.84 30.91
C ARG A 33 -19.37 -14.27 32.08
N GLY A 34 -20.09 -13.16 31.88
CA GLY A 34 -20.89 -12.53 32.94
C GLY A 34 -22.00 -13.45 33.48
N ALA A 35 -22.64 -14.24 32.61
CA ALA A 35 -23.63 -15.23 33.02
C ALA A 35 -23.01 -16.34 33.89
N ALA A 36 -21.82 -16.83 33.52
CA ALA A 36 -21.09 -17.83 34.27
C ALA A 36 -20.59 -17.29 35.63
N GLU A 37 -20.03 -16.07 35.67
CA GLU A 37 -19.63 -15.40 36.91
C GLU A 37 -20.82 -15.22 37.87
N TYR A 38 -21.97 -14.79 37.35
CA TYR A 38 -23.19 -14.65 38.13
C TYR A 38 -23.70 -15.99 38.67
N ALA A 39 -23.76 -17.02 37.81
CA ALA A 39 -24.20 -18.34 38.22
C ALA A 39 -23.29 -18.97 39.27
N LYS A 40 -21.96 -18.79 39.15
CA LYS A 40 -21.00 -19.21 40.17
C LYS A 40 -21.26 -18.51 41.50
N ALA A 41 -21.47 -17.19 41.50
CA ALA A 41 -21.73 -16.43 42.72
C ALA A 41 -23.04 -16.88 43.42
N VAL A 42 -24.08 -17.17 42.66
CA VAL A 42 -25.34 -17.72 43.19
C VAL A 42 -25.13 -19.15 43.72
N ALA A 43 -24.45 -20.01 42.97
CA ALA A 43 -24.19 -21.39 43.34
C ALA A 43 -23.41 -21.50 44.66
N VAL A 44 -22.40 -20.65 44.87
CA VAL A 44 -21.62 -20.57 46.12
C VAL A 44 -22.51 -20.20 47.31
N LYS A 45 -23.41 -19.21 47.15
CA LYS A 45 -24.34 -18.82 48.22
C LYS A 45 -25.30 -19.94 48.62
N HIS A 46 -25.66 -20.80 47.67
CA HIS A 46 -26.57 -21.92 47.88
C HIS A 46 -25.88 -23.28 48.06
N SER A 47 -24.54 -23.32 48.10
CA SER A 47 -23.74 -24.55 48.21
C SER A 47 -24.03 -25.60 47.11
N ASP A 48 -24.34 -25.15 45.89
CA ASP A 48 -24.58 -26.03 44.74
C ASP A 48 -23.28 -26.25 43.95
N ASN A 49 -22.57 -27.32 44.30
CA ASN A 49 -21.31 -27.67 43.65
C ASN A 49 -21.46 -28.02 42.15
N SER A 50 -22.65 -28.45 41.71
CA SER A 50 -22.87 -28.83 40.31
C SER A 50 -22.90 -27.59 39.40
N LEU A 51 -23.55 -26.53 39.86
CA LEU A 51 -23.61 -25.26 39.13
C LEU A 51 -22.26 -24.52 39.18
N VAL A 52 -21.51 -24.63 40.28
CA VAL A 52 -20.12 -24.12 40.35
C VAL A 52 -19.25 -24.77 39.28
N ALA A 53 -19.28 -26.10 39.16
CA ALA A 53 -18.46 -26.83 38.20
C ALA A 53 -18.77 -26.44 36.74
N VAL A 54 -20.05 -26.26 36.40
CA VAL A 54 -20.48 -25.81 35.06
C VAL A 54 -20.02 -24.38 34.80
N ALA A 55 -20.18 -23.47 35.76
CA ALA A 55 -19.73 -22.10 35.61
C ALA A 55 -18.20 -22.02 35.44
N ASP A 56 -17.43 -22.80 36.20
CA ASP A 56 -15.97 -22.88 36.05
C ASP A 56 -15.56 -23.45 34.68
N HIS A 57 -16.27 -24.45 34.18
CA HIS A 57 -16.03 -24.99 32.85
C HIS A 57 -16.29 -23.95 31.75
N VAL A 58 -17.39 -23.19 31.85
CA VAL A 58 -17.71 -22.12 30.89
C VAL A 58 -16.65 -21.02 30.93
N LEU A 59 -16.23 -20.59 32.13
CA LEU A 59 -15.20 -19.57 32.28
C LEU A 59 -13.86 -20.01 31.69
N GLY A 60 -13.40 -21.22 32.00
CA GLY A 60 -12.18 -21.78 31.43
C GLY A 60 -12.26 -21.89 29.90
N TRP A 61 -13.39 -22.33 29.35
CA TRP A 61 -13.57 -22.38 27.90
C TRP A 61 -13.54 -20.99 27.24
N VAL A 62 -14.12 -19.97 27.88
CA VAL A 62 -14.08 -18.59 27.37
C VAL A 62 -12.65 -18.06 27.38
N GLU A 63 -11.89 -18.28 28.44
CA GLU A 63 -10.47 -17.89 28.54
C GLU A 63 -9.63 -18.59 27.46
N ASP A 64 -9.70 -19.92 27.39
CA ASP A 64 -8.97 -20.71 26.39
C ASP A 64 -9.30 -20.27 24.95
N ARG A 65 -10.58 -19.95 24.68
CA ARG A 65 -11.00 -19.52 23.34
C ARG A 65 -10.52 -18.11 23.03
N GLN A 66 -10.49 -17.22 24.01
CA GLN A 66 -9.95 -15.88 23.84
C GLN A 66 -8.45 -15.94 23.52
N ASP A 67 -7.68 -16.70 24.30
CA ASP A 67 -6.24 -16.89 24.06
C ASP A 67 -5.97 -17.46 22.66
N ALA A 68 -6.74 -18.47 22.25
CA ALA A 68 -6.62 -19.05 20.91
C ALA A 68 -6.90 -18.03 19.79
N LEU A 69 -7.88 -17.14 19.98
CA LEU A 69 -8.21 -16.10 18.99
C LEU A 69 -7.15 -14.99 18.94
N GLU A 70 -6.54 -14.66 20.08
CA GLU A 70 -5.42 -13.73 20.14
C GLU A 70 -4.19 -14.31 19.42
N ASP A 71 -3.91 -15.60 19.60
CA ASP A 71 -2.86 -16.31 18.88
C ASP A 71 -3.15 -16.40 17.36
N GLU A 72 -4.37 -16.74 16.95
CA GLU A 72 -4.80 -16.73 15.55
C GLU A 72 -4.62 -15.33 14.93
N SER A 73 -5.01 -14.28 15.65
CA SER A 73 -4.86 -12.89 15.21
C SER A 73 -3.39 -12.47 15.08
N ARG A 74 -2.54 -12.87 16.04
CA ARG A 74 -1.10 -12.64 16.00
C ARG A 74 -0.47 -13.31 14.77
N LEU A 75 -0.77 -14.59 14.55
CA LEU A 75 -0.26 -15.35 13.40
C LEU A 75 -0.70 -14.76 12.06
N GLU A 76 -1.96 -14.32 11.94
CA GLU A 76 -2.43 -13.66 10.73
C GLU A 76 -1.74 -12.30 10.51
N SER A 77 -1.56 -11.52 11.58
CA SER A 77 -0.82 -10.26 11.53
C SER A 77 0.63 -10.46 11.10
N GLU A 78 1.31 -11.47 11.62
CA GLU A 78 2.67 -11.85 11.21
C GLU A 78 2.74 -12.25 9.74
N ARG A 79 1.76 -13.02 9.23
CA ARG A 79 1.68 -13.39 7.81
C ARG A 79 1.49 -12.18 6.90
N ILE A 80 0.57 -11.28 7.28
CA ILE A 80 0.33 -10.03 6.54
C ILE A 80 1.60 -9.20 6.51
N TRP A 81 2.26 -9.05 7.67
CA TRP A 81 3.52 -8.33 7.80
C TRP A 81 4.60 -8.90 6.88
N GLN A 82 4.85 -10.21 6.94
CA GLN A 82 5.87 -10.87 6.10
C GLN A 82 5.59 -10.68 4.60
N ARG A 83 4.32 -10.78 4.19
CA ARG A 83 3.93 -10.55 2.80
C ARG A 83 4.18 -9.10 2.37
N ASP A 84 3.83 -8.16 3.22
CA ASP A 84 3.96 -6.74 2.91
C ASP A 84 5.43 -6.29 2.94
N GLU A 85 6.24 -6.86 3.84
CA GLU A 85 7.69 -6.71 3.88
C GLU A 85 8.35 -7.25 2.61
N ALA A 86 7.98 -8.44 2.14
CA ALA A 86 8.48 -9.00 0.89
C ALA A 86 8.15 -8.09 -0.31
N ARG A 87 6.91 -7.58 -0.38
CA ARG A 87 6.50 -6.63 -1.43
C ARG A 87 7.27 -5.32 -1.35
N TYR A 88 7.49 -4.79 -0.15
CA TYR A 88 8.27 -3.58 0.07
C TYR A 88 9.72 -3.77 -0.40
N ASN A 89 10.35 -4.89 -0.04
CA ASN A 89 11.71 -5.21 -0.42
C ASN A 89 11.88 -5.32 -1.94
N VAL A 90 10.92 -5.93 -2.64
CA VAL A 90 10.91 -5.98 -4.12
C VAL A 90 10.79 -4.57 -4.72
N ARG A 91 9.88 -3.72 -4.23
CA ARG A 91 9.76 -2.33 -4.71
C ARG A 91 11.03 -1.52 -4.48
N LYS A 92 11.65 -1.69 -3.31
CA LYS A 92 12.91 -1.02 -2.95
C LYS A 92 14.07 -1.50 -3.83
N ALA A 93 14.12 -2.78 -4.17
CA ALA A 93 15.10 -3.33 -5.11
C ALA A 93 14.89 -2.77 -6.52
N ALA A 94 13.65 -2.81 -7.03
CA ALA A 94 13.30 -2.23 -8.34
C ALA A 94 13.66 -0.74 -8.45
N ALA A 95 13.35 0.06 -7.42
CA ALA A 95 13.71 1.47 -7.41
C ALA A 95 15.22 1.72 -7.41
N ARG A 96 16.01 0.82 -6.79
CA ARG A 96 17.48 0.87 -6.83
C ARG A 96 18.01 0.53 -8.21
N ALA A 97 17.55 -0.57 -8.82
CA ALA A 97 17.93 -0.97 -10.18
C ALA A 97 17.61 0.14 -11.22
N VAL A 98 16.43 0.74 -11.12
CA VAL A 98 16.02 1.88 -11.98
C VAL A 98 16.91 3.10 -11.75
N LYS A 99 17.26 3.39 -10.49
CA LYS A 99 18.17 4.51 -10.17
C LYS A 99 19.58 4.28 -10.71
N GLU A 100 20.09 3.07 -10.60
CA GLU A 100 21.40 2.69 -11.14
C GLU A 100 21.43 2.79 -12.66
N PHE A 101 20.36 2.36 -13.33
CA PHE A 101 20.22 2.44 -14.78
C PHE A 101 20.14 3.88 -15.31
N VAL A 102 19.26 4.71 -14.74
CA VAL A 102 19.04 6.09 -15.23
C VAL A 102 20.13 7.05 -14.77
N GLY A 103 20.72 6.80 -13.59
CA GLY A 103 21.65 7.69 -12.94
C GLY A 103 20.97 8.87 -12.22
N MET A 104 21.79 9.86 -11.85
CA MET A 104 21.36 10.99 -11.02
C MET A 104 20.91 12.20 -11.84
N GLU A 105 21.43 12.37 -13.04
CA GLU A 105 21.18 13.52 -13.91
C GLU A 105 21.04 13.03 -15.35
N VAL A 106 20.00 13.51 -16.04
CA VAL A 106 19.79 13.27 -17.46
C VAL A 106 19.76 14.63 -18.13
N VAL A 107 20.76 14.88 -18.98
CA VAL A 107 20.86 16.12 -19.76
C VAL A 107 20.32 15.84 -21.15
N ASP A 108 19.30 16.59 -21.54
CA ASP A 108 18.73 16.54 -22.88
C ASP A 108 18.74 17.96 -23.48
N PRO A 109 19.66 18.24 -24.42
CA PRO A 109 19.88 19.58 -24.96
C PRO A 109 18.68 20.09 -25.76
N ARG A 110 17.76 19.21 -26.19
CA ARG A 110 16.55 19.59 -26.94
C ARG A 110 15.67 20.53 -26.12
N TRP A 111 15.60 20.34 -24.80
CA TRP A 111 14.80 21.22 -23.93
C TRP A 111 15.33 22.65 -23.88
N GLU A 112 16.65 22.82 -23.83
CA GLU A 112 17.26 24.14 -23.86
C GLU A 112 17.04 24.82 -25.22
N ALA A 113 17.20 24.07 -26.31
CA ALA A 113 16.95 24.57 -27.67
C ALA A 113 15.52 25.10 -27.82
N VAL A 114 14.53 24.34 -27.36
CA VAL A 114 13.10 24.71 -27.43
C VAL A 114 12.79 25.96 -26.59
N VAL A 115 13.35 26.09 -25.39
CA VAL A 115 13.17 27.30 -24.57
C VAL A 115 13.85 28.51 -25.21
N ASN A 116 15.01 28.33 -25.82
CA ASN A 116 15.69 29.41 -26.54
C ASN A 116 14.92 29.86 -27.77
N GLU A 117 14.25 28.95 -28.47
CA GLU A 117 13.35 29.29 -29.57
C GLU A 117 12.14 30.10 -29.08
N TYR A 118 11.53 29.70 -27.94
CA TYR A 118 10.49 30.50 -27.30
C TYR A 118 10.94 31.92 -26.98
N ARG A 119 12.15 32.08 -26.40
CA ARG A 119 12.72 33.42 -26.09
C ARG A 119 12.88 34.29 -27.33
N ARG A 120 13.26 33.70 -28.47
CA ARG A 120 13.38 34.42 -29.76
C ARG A 120 12.02 34.85 -30.30
N ALA A 121 11.01 33.98 -30.19
CA ALA A 121 9.65 34.28 -30.63
C ALA A 121 8.96 35.33 -29.73
N PHE A 122 9.25 35.33 -28.42
CA PHE A 122 8.63 36.20 -27.43
C PHE A 122 9.67 36.93 -26.57
N PRO A 123 10.43 37.88 -27.14
CA PRO A 123 11.58 38.51 -26.45
C PRO A 123 11.19 39.35 -25.23
N SER A 124 9.95 39.86 -25.19
CA SER A 124 9.42 40.64 -24.06
C SER A 124 8.82 39.77 -22.96
N PHE A 125 8.63 38.46 -23.19
CA PHE A 125 8.01 37.57 -22.22
C PHE A 125 9.03 37.07 -21.20
N GLN A 126 8.77 37.34 -19.92
CA GLN A 126 9.63 36.89 -18.84
C GLN A 126 9.35 35.42 -18.49
N ILE A 127 10.30 34.54 -18.80
CA ILE A 127 10.25 33.13 -18.41
C ILE A 127 10.48 33.00 -16.90
N ARG A 128 9.52 32.39 -16.21
CA ARG A 128 9.61 32.14 -14.76
C ARG A 128 10.68 31.10 -14.43
N SER A 129 11.30 31.23 -13.26
CA SER A 129 12.29 30.26 -12.75
C SER A 129 11.76 28.83 -12.66
N SER A 130 10.44 28.67 -12.47
CA SER A 130 9.78 27.36 -12.42
C SER A 130 9.96 26.54 -13.70
N VAL A 131 10.16 27.19 -14.86
CA VAL A 131 10.50 26.51 -16.12
C VAL A 131 11.92 25.95 -16.06
N ALA A 132 12.88 26.74 -15.57
CA ALA A 132 14.26 26.27 -15.40
C ALA A 132 14.34 25.13 -14.38
N ASP A 133 13.59 25.22 -13.28
CA ASP A 133 13.49 24.14 -12.30
C ASP A 133 12.91 22.86 -12.93
N ARG A 134 11.85 22.99 -13.75
CA ARG A 134 11.22 21.84 -14.41
C ARG A 134 12.17 21.15 -15.38
N LEU A 135 12.99 21.91 -16.09
CA LEU A 135 13.96 21.43 -17.08
C LEU A 135 15.34 21.10 -16.47
N HIS A 136 15.45 21.10 -15.14
CA HIS A 136 16.69 20.77 -14.47
C HIS A 136 17.02 19.27 -14.67
N PRO A 137 18.29 18.88 -14.97
CA PRO A 137 18.68 17.49 -15.22
C PRO A 137 18.27 16.48 -14.13
N LYS A 138 18.38 16.89 -12.85
CA LYS A 138 17.89 16.11 -11.70
C LYS A 138 16.38 15.87 -11.69
N ARG A 139 15.58 16.80 -12.23
CA ARG A 139 14.11 16.64 -12.35
C ARG A 139 13.76 15.71 -13.50
N HIS A 140 14.47 15.80 -14.62
CA HIS A 140 14.35 14.85 -15.73
C HIS A 140 14.64 13.42 -15.26
N SER A 141 15.79 13.19 -14.61
CA SER A 141 16.14 11.85 -14.10
C SER A 141 15.13 11.34 -13.07
N ALA A 142 14.61 12.18 -12.18
CA ALA A 142 13.59 11.79 -11.20
C ALA A 142 12.25 11.42 -11.86
N SER A 143 11.81 12.18 -12.86
CA SER A 143 10.58 11.91 -13.59
C SER A 143 10.68 10.61 -14.41
N ILE A 144 11.79 10.40 -15.14
CA ILE A 144 12.03 9.16 -15.90
C ILE A 144 12.04 7.94 -14.97
N ARG A 145 12.75 8.02 -13.84
CA ARG A 145 12.76 6.94 -12.83
C ARG A 145 11.36 6.64 -12.29
N THR A 146 10.54 7.68 -12.09
CA THR A 146 9.15 7.51 -11.62
C THR A 146 8.31 6.73 -12.63
N HIS A 147 8.41 7.08 -13.92
CA HIS A 147 7.70 6.36 -14.99
C HIS A 147 8.19 4.93 -15.15
N LEU A 148 9.51 4.70 -15.12
CA LEU A 148 10.09 3.35 -15.13
C LEU A 148 9.59 2.49 -13.98
N CYS A 149 9.61 3.00 -12.74
CA CYS A 149 9.08 2.27 -11.59
C CYS A 149 7.61 1.89 -11.78
N ARG A 150 6.78 2.81 -12.28
CA ARG A 150 5.36 2.53 -12.55
C ARG A 150 5.18 1.43 -13.59
N PHE A 151 5.95 1.45 -14.67
CA PHE A 151 5.86 0.41 -15.70
C PHE A 151 6.33 -0.95 -15.20
N ILE A 152 7.40 -0.99 -14.39
CA ILE A 152 7.88 -2.23 -13.76
C ILE A 152 6.85 -2.77 -12.76
N GLU A 153 6.25 -1.90 -11.94
CA GLU A 153 5.19 -2.29 -11.01
C GLU A 153 3.95 -2.85 -11.74
N ALA A 154 3.60 -2.27 -12.90
CA ALA A 154 2.49 -2.74 -13.72
C ALA A 154 2.69 -4.17 -14.27
N GLN A 155 3.94 -4.59 -14.49
CA GLN A 155 4.26 -5.95 -14.92
C GLN A 155 4.09 -7.00 -13.81
N LYS A 156 3.94 -6.58 -12.54
CA LYS A 156 3.71 -7.47 -11.38
C LYS A 156 4.73 -8.62 -11.27
N LEU A 157 6.00 -8.33 -11.54
CA LEU A 157 7.07 -9.35 -11.61
C LEU A 157 7.24 -10.16 -10.32
N GLY A 158 6.89 -9.60 -9.16
CA GLY A 158 7.09 -10.26 -7.86
C GLY A 158 8.56 -10.43 -7.44
N ARG A 159 9.50 -9.95 -8.27
CA ARG A 159 10.95 -9.96 -8.07
C ARG A 159 11.56 -8.65 -8.55
N GLU A 160 12.85 -8.47 -8.27
CA GLU A 160 13.63 -7.38 -8.85
C GLU A 160 13.66 -7.49 -10.39
N PRO A 161 13.50 -6.36 -11.12
CA PRO A 161 13.62 -6.34 -12.58
C PRO A 161 15.07 -6.58 -13.00
N THR A 162 15.25 -7.31 -14.08
CA THR A 162 16.55 -7.47 -14.75
C THR A 162 16.90 -6.20 -15.52
N PHE A 163 18.19 -6.02 -15.79
CA PHE A 163 18.68 -4.87 -16.57
C PHE A 163 18.02 -4.78 -17.96
N SER A 164 17.81 -5.92 -18.63
CA SER A 164 17.16 -5.96 -19.95
C SER A 164 15.70 -5.51 -19.90
N GLU A 165 14.96 -5.88 -18.85
CA GLU A 165 13.58 -5.43 -18.62
C GLU A 165 13.51 -3.91 -18.41
N VAL A 166 14.41 -3.36 -17.58
CA VAL A 166 14.51 -1.90 -17.36
C VAL A 166 14.83 -1.19 -18.67
N ARG A 167 15.81 -1.70 -19.43
CA ARG A 167 16.22 -1.13 -20.72
C ARG A 167 15.09 -1.17 -21.76
N ALA A 168 14.30 -2.24 -21.80
CA ALA A 168 13.17 -2.38 -22.72
C ALA A 168 12.05 -1.36 -22.45
N LEU A 169 11.84 -1.00 -21.17
CA LEU A 169 10.84 -0.01 -20.75
C LEU A 169 11.32 1.44 -20.86
N HIS A 170 12.63 1.66 -20.97
CA HIS A 170 13.22 2.99 -20.99
C HIS A 170 12.67 3.91 -22.10
N PRO A 171 12.50 3.47 -23.36
CA PRO A 171 11.91 4.32 -24.40
C PRO A 171 10.50 4.81 -24.04
N GLN A 172 9.67 3.95 -23.45
CA GLN A 172 8.32 4.33 -23.03
C GLN A 172 8.35 5.38 -21.90
N ALA A 173 9.30 5.26 -20.97
CA ALA A 173 9.48 6.23 -19.89
C ALA A 173 9.97 7.59 -20.41
N LEU A 174 10.82 7.62 -21.43
CA LEU A 174 11.25 8.85 -22.09
C LEU A 174 10.06 9.57 -22.77
N VAL A 175 9.22 8.83 -23.49
CA VAL A 175 8.01 9.38 -24.13
C VAL A 175 7.05 9.96 -23.09
N ALA A 176 6.72 9.19 -22.05
CA ALA A 176 5.83 9.66 -20.97
C ALA A 176 6.38 10.91 -20.27
N HIS A 177 7.70 10.96 -20.05
CA HIS A 177 8.38 12.11 -19.48
C HIS A 177 8.31 13.35 -20.42
N GLN A 178 8.52 13.14 -21.71
CA GLN A 178 8.44 14.19 -22.73
C GLN A 178 7.04 14.78 -22.80
N GLU A 179 6.00 13.95 -22.89
CA GLU A 179 4.60 14.38 -22.90
C GLU A 179 4.25 15.23 -21.67
N GLU A 180 4.66 14.76 -20.48
CA GLU A 180 4.42 15.48 -19.22
C GLU A 180 5.12 16.85 -19.20
N THR A 181 6.33 16.91 -19.75
CA THR A 181 7.13 18.13 -19.81
C THR A 181 6.59 19.12 -20.84
N LEU A 182 6.22 18.67 -22.04
CA LEU A 182 5.58 19.50 -23.07
C LEU A 182 4.26 20.08 -22.56
N LYS A 183 3.42 19.25 -21.92
CA LYS A 183 2.17 19.70 -21.30
C LYS A 183 2.40 20.78 -20.25
N TYR A 184 3.48 20.69 -19.47
CA TYR A 184 3.85 21.74 -18.53
C TYR A 184 4.25 23.03 -19.25
N LEU A 185 5.11 22.94 -20.27
CA LEU A 185 5.59 24.10 -21.03
C LEU A 185 4.45 24.83 -21.74
N LEU A 186 3.52 24.11 -22.38
CA LEU A 186 2.33 24.68 -23.01
C LEU A 186 1.49 25.54 -22.04
N ARG A 187 1.43 25.15 -20.76
CA ARG A 187 0.72 25.92 -19.72
C ARG A 187 1.55 27.08 -19.16
N ALA A 188 2.85 26.89 -19.01
CA ALA A 188 3.75 27.87 -18.41
C ALA A 188 4.15 28.99 -19.39
N LEU A 189 4.19 28.68 -20.68
CA LEU A 189 4.70 29.52 -21.76
C LEU A 189 3.69 29.55 -22.92
N PRO A 190 2.55 30.24 -22.78
CA PRO A 190 1.46 30.15 -23.76
C PRO A 190 1.84 30.75 -25.12
N GLY A 191 1.13 30.34 -26.16
CA GLY A 191 1.23 30.91 -27.51
C GLY A 191 2.35 30.34 -28.39
N PHE A 192 3.03 29.28 -27.94
CA PHE A 192 4.11 28.63 -28.67
C PHE A 192 3.84 27.14 -28.88
N ASP A 193 4.18 26.65 -30.07
CA ASP A 193 4.01 25.24 -30.45
C ASP A 193 5.26 24.43 -30.03
N PHE A 194 5.24 23.96 -28.78
CA PHE A 194 6.34 23.19 -28.20
C PHE A 194 6.50 21.80 -28.83
N GLU A 195 5.42 21.20 -29.34
CA GLU A 195 5.49 19.87 -29.95
C GLU A 195 6.26 19.92 -31.27
N ARG A 196 5.96 20.92 -32.10
CA ARG A 196 6.71 21.17 -33.34
C ARG A 196 8.16 21.52 -33.06
N ALA A 197 8.42 22.45 -32.15
CA ALA A 197 9.78 22.89 -31.83
C ALA A 197 10.64 21.74 -31.29
N PHE A 198 10.08 20.90 -30.42
CA PHE A 198 10.79 19.74 -29.88
C PHE A 198 11.08 18.67 -30.95
N SER A 199 10.13 18.45 -31.88
CA SER A 199 10.34 17.52 -33.01
C SER A 199 11.43 18.00 -33.97
N GLN A 200 11.53 19.31 -34.21
CA GLN A 200 12.60 19.91 -35.02
C GLN A 200 13.95 19.81 -34.31
N ALA A 201 13.99 20.02 -32.99
CA ALA A 201 15.19 19.81 -32.20
C ALA A 201 15.65 18.35 -32.23
N ASP A 202 14.72 17.40 -32.27
CA ASP A 202 15.03 15.96 -32.38
C ASP A 202 15.69 15.61 -33.72
N GLN A 203 15.17 16.13 -34.83
CA GLN A 203 15.75 15.93 -36.16
C GLN A 203 17.16 16.52 -36.30
N ALA A 204 17.44 17.63 -35.61
CA ALA A 204 18.76 18.26 -35.62
C ALA A 204 19.83 17.48 -34.81
N HIS A 205 19.40 16.56 -33.94
CA HIS A 205 20.30 15.78 -33.06
C HIS A 205 20.39 14.29 -33.43
N GLN A 206 19.78 13.86 -34.54
CA GLN A 206 20.04 12.52 -35.08
C GLN A 206 21.39 12.53 -35.82
N PRO A 207 22.37 11.68 -35.43
CA PRO A 207 23.57 11.51 -36.23
C PRO A 207 23.21 10.83 -37.56
N ASN A 208 23.78 11.34 -38.66
CA ASN A 208 23.80 10.64 -39.95
C ASN A 208 24.45 9.26 -39.83
#